data_AF-A0A2E7QHB7-F1
#
_entry.id   AF-A0A2E7QHB7-F1
#
_cell.length_a   1.000
_cell.length_b   1.000
_cell.length_c   1.000
_cell.angle_alpha   90.00
_cell.angle_beta   90.00
_cell.angle_gamma   90.00
#
_symmetry.space_group_name_H-M   'P 1'
#
loop_
_entity.id
_entity.type
_entity.pdbx_description
1 polymer ?
#
loop_
_entity_poly.entity_id
_entity_poly.type
_entity_poly.pdbx_seq_one_letter_code
_entity_poly.pdbx_strand_id
1 'polypeptide(L)'
;MNIIIRTDAAQQIGIGHVMRCLTLADELHKDGAQIRFVCKAHRGHLQQKIVERGYPVTLLNLEQGQEKEDDPRGYSHWLGGDWCSDADSTIGAIGAEKIDWLIVDHYAIDRSWHQRLREHADKLMVIDDLADRPMDCDLLLDQTYGRKAVEWRVHVPQSCSLLLGAKYALLHPEFARLRAKAVERRNQNVNIMPQRLFISMGGFDSLNVTGRVLDAVTQSVVALGLQQNFAIDIVVGSQISTLTEVRRQAEAVPFPVYLHVDSDRIPRLMLEADVAVGAAGATTWERCILGLPSFVVELADNQREILRRLTDAHAIVNMGRVNESVQTTWVAKISEVLAKPQLLHEISENALNICDGLGVRRVGLHFDPSYAADGRQIRLRMIEIEDAHIILTWQKAEPTRRYAKNTQIPEWEEHVQWMQCKLSDYHCFMRIIMHGNDPAGVLRLDYTDRFTVGPGYLVSIFIAPEKYRLGLARAALIIAQRLFADDVHIAQIHNNNIASLALFKRSGYVCEARSGLYIWKP
;
A
#
# COMPACT_ATOMS: atom_id res chain seq x y z
N MET A 1 -18.42 -14.59 -3.46
CA MET A 1 -18.40 -13.92 -2.15
C MET A 1 -19.13 -12.60 -2.30
N ASN A 2 -20.05 -12.28 -1.40
CA ASN A 2 -20.80 -11.03 -1.37
C ASN A 2 -20.19 -10.11 -0.30
N ILE A 3 -19.77 -8.93 -0.73
CA ILE A 3 -19.05 -7.96 0.11
C ILE A 3 -19.77 -6.62 0.07
N ILE A 4 -20.01 -6.04 1.24
CA ILE A 4 -20.48 -4.67 1.37
C ILE A 4 -19.40 -3.81 1.98
N ILE A 5 -19.22 -2.60 1.44
CA ILE A 5 -18.25 -1.62 1.93
C ILE A 5 -19.01 -0.38 2.42
N ARG A 6 -18.98 -0.12 3.73
CA ARG A 6 -19.50 1.10 4.37
C ARG A 6 -18.35 2.09 4.53
N THR A 7 -18.38 3.16 3.73
CA THR A 7 -17.35 4.21 3.74
C THR A 7 -17.94 5.51 3.21
N ASP A 8 -17.40 6.65 3.63
CA ASP A 8 -17.82 7.97 3.16
C ASP A 8 -16.68 8.79 2.57
N ALA A 9 -17.05 9.67 1.65
CA ALA A 9 -16.24 10.80 1.22
C ALA A 9 -17.08 12.07 1.35
N ALA A 10 -16.45 13.13 1.81
CA ALA A 10 -17.06 14.44 1.97
C ALA A 10 -15.98 15.53 2.00
N GLN A 11 -16.37 16.78 1.82
CA GLN A 11 -15.45 17.91 1.88
C GLN A 11 -14.60 17.95 3.16
N GLN A 12 -15.19 17.61 4.31
CA GLN A 12 -14.47 17.55 5.60
C GLN A 12 -13.75 16.21 5.86
N ILE A 13 -14.18 15.12 5.22
CA ILE A 13 -13.63 13.76 5.42
C ILE A 13 -12.39 13.54 4.55
N GLY A 14 -12.35 14.11 3.35
CA GLY A 14 -11.43 13.64 2.32
C GLY A 14 -12.07 12.64 1.36
N ILE A 15 -11.33 12.33 0.31
CA ILE A 15 -11.66 11.25 -0.64
C ILE A 15 -10.92 9.95 -0.32
N GLY A 16 -9.98 9.98 0.63
CA GLY A 16 -9.01 8.91 0.86
C GLY A 16 -9.66 7.57 1.23
N HIS A 17 -10.69 7.59 2.08
CA HIS A 17 -11.42 6.39 2.51
C HIS A 17 -12.05 5.65 1.32
N VAL A 18 -12.82 6.37 0.48
CA VAL A 18 -13.42 5.80 -0.73
C VAL A 18 -12.35 5.32 -1.71
N MET A 19 -11.28 6.08 -1.95
CA MET A 19 -10.25 5.69 -2.93
C MET A 19 -9.48 4.42 -2.52
N ARG A 20 -9.14 4.26 -1.23
CA ARG A 20 -8.49 3.03 -0.74
C ARG A 20 -9.45 1.84 -0.73
N CYS A 21 -10.73 2.08 -0.41
CA CYS A 21 -11.77 1.06 -0.51
C CYS A 21 -12.02 0.61 -1.95
N LEU A 22 -12.03 1.53 -2.93
CA LEU A 22 -12.11 1.19 -4.36
C LEU A 22 -10.93 0.32 -4.80
N THR A 23 -9.72 0.66 -4.34
CA THR A 23 -8.53 -0.14 -4.63
C THR A 23 -8.65 -1.58 -4.11
N LEU A 24 -9.15 -1.75 -2.88
CA LEU A 24 -9.42 -3.08 -2.33
C LEU A 24 -10.55 -3.79 -3.08
N ALA A 25 -11.63 -3.07 -3.41
CA ALA A 25 -12.75 -3.61 -4.16
C ALA A 25 -12.30 -4.16 -5.52
N ASP A 26 -11.47 -3.41 -6.25
CA ASP A 26 -10.93 -3.81 -7.55
C ASP A 26 -10.13 -5.11 -7.47
N GLU A 27 -9.39 -5.32 -6.40
CA GLU A 27 -8.63 -6.56 -6.21
C GLU A 27 -9.54 -7.73 -5.86
N LEU A 28 -10.50 -7.55 -4.95
CA LEU A 28 -11.45 -8.59 -4.56
C LEU A 28 -12.40 -8.97 -5.70
N HIS A 29 -12.76 -8.01 -6.56
CA HIS A 29 -13.61 -8.25 -7.71
C HIS A 29 -12.94 -9.13 -8.77
N LYS A 30 -11.62 -8.98 -8.99
CA LYS A 30 -10.84 -9.89 -9.86
C LYS A 30 -10.89 -11.34 -9.39
N ASP A 31 -10.94 -11.54 -8.08
CA ASP A 31 -11.09 -12.86 -7.44
C ASP A 31 -12.57 -13.35 -7.44
N GLY A 32 -13.47 -12.66 -8.14
CA GLY A 32 -14.87 -13.05 -8.33
C GLY A 32 -15.84 -12.57 -7.24
N ALA A 33 -15.42 -11.64 -6.37
CA ALA A 33 -16.33 -11.05 -5.38
C ALA A 33 -17.38 -10.13 -6.03
N GLN A 34 -18.60 -10.19 -5.50
CA GLN A 34 -19.67 -9.25 -5.78
C GLN A 34 -19.62 -8.15 -4.72
N ILE A 35 -19.51 -6.90 -5.14
CA ILE A 35 -19.20 -5.77 -4.25
C ILE A 35 -20.27 -4.69 -4.40
N ARG A 36 -20.72 -4.15 -3.26
CA ARG A 36 -21.60 -2.98 -3.18
C ARG A 36 -21.06 -1.98 -2.15
N PHE A 37 -21.24 -0.70 -2.43
CA PHE A 37 -20.93 0.37 -1.50
C PHE A 37 -22.19 0.89 -0.80
N VAL A 38 -22.04 1.24 0.47
CA VAL A 38 -23.00 2.03 1.25
C VAL A 38 -22.31 3.31 1.69
N CYS A 39 -22.82 4.43 1.22
CA CYS A 39 -22.27 5.77 1.48
C CYS A 39 -23.37 6.71 1.93
N LYS A 40 -23.06 7.75 2.68
CA LYS A 40 -23.97 8.85 3.01
C LYS A 40 -23.91 9.96 1.95
N ALA A 41 -25.04 10.64 1.76
CA ALA A 41 -25.24 11.75 0.83
C ALA A 41 -24.56 13.06 1.27
N HIS A 42 -23.33 12.99 1.77
CA HIS A 42 -22.56 14.19 2.14
C HIS A 42 -22.24 15.06 0.93
N ARG A 43 -22.08 16.36 1.14
CA ARG A 43 -21.52 17.24 0.11
C ARG A 43 -20.09 16.78 -0.24
N GLY A 44 -19.85 16.51 -1.53
CA GLY A 44 -18.58 15.96 -2.01
C GLY A 44 -18.48 14.43 -1.97
N HIS A 45 -19.61 13.73 -1.78
CA HIS A 45 -19.67 12.27 -1.93
C HIS A 45 -19.21 11.82 -3.32
N LEU A 46 -18.68 10.59 -3.39
CA LEU A 46 -18.06 10.04 -4.60
C LEU A 46 -18.90 8.95 -5.30
N GLN A 47 -20.23 9.03 -5.19
CA GLN A 47 -21.14 8.03 -5.79
C GLN A 47 -20.86 7.82 -7.28
N GLN A 48 -20.76 8.91 -8.06
CA GLN A 48 -20.52 8.82 -9.49
C GLN A 48 -19.22 8.08 -9.80
N LYS A 49 -18.13 8.40 -9.10
CA LYS A 49 -16.82 7.73 -9.24
C LYS A 49 -16.91 6.23 -8.95
N ILE A 50 -17.66 5.84 -7.92
CA ILE A 50 -17.85 4.42 -7.54
C ILE A 50 -18.66 3.68 -8.62
N VAL A 51 -19.74 4.29 -9.12
CA VAL A 51 -20.57 3.72 -10.20
C VAL A 51 -19.79 3.60 -11.51
N GLU A 52 -19.01 4.62 -11.87
CA GLU A 52 -18.11 4.59 -13.05
C GLU A 52 -17.04 3.48 -12.94
N ARG A 53 -16.66 3.10 -11.73
CA ARG A 53 -15.76 1.96 -11.48
C ARG A 53 -16.45 0.60 -11.65
N GLY A 54 -17.78 0.58 -11.72
CA GLY A 54 -18.59 -0.62 -11.93
C GLY A 54 -19.28 -1.16 -10.68
N TYR A 55 -19.27 -0.43 -9.55
CA TYR A 55 -19.87 -0.90 -8.30
C TYR A 55 -21.23 -0.25 -8.03
N PRO A 56 -22.27 -1.02 -7.66
CA PRO A 56 -23.52 -0.48 -7.14
C PRO A 56 -23.30 0.29 -5.83
N VAL A 57 -24.06 1.38 -5.66
CA VAL A 57 -24.00 2.25 -4.47
C VAL A 57 -25.39 2.48 -3.92
N THR A 58 -25.57 2.22 -2.63
CA THR A 58 -26.73 2.71 -1.87
C THR A 58 -26.34 3.99 -1.16
N LEU A 59 -27.03 5.09 -1.49
CA LEU A 59 -26.80 6.38 -0.85
C LEU A 59 -27.79 6.59 0.30
N LEU A 60 -27.28 6.68 1.52
CA LEU A 60 -28.04 6.94 2.74
C LEU A 60 -28.27 8.44 2.93
N ASN A 61 -29.43 8.80 3.47
CA ASN A 61 -29.73 10.20 3.79
C ASN A 61 -28.91 10.69 4.99
N LEU A 62 -28.66 11.99 5.03
CA LEU A 62 -28.18 12.66 6.24
C LEU A 62 -29.34 12.83 7.21
N GLU A 63 -29.06 12.67 8.50
CA GLU A 63 -30.05 12.88 9.54
C GLU A 63 -30.18 14.37 9.84
N GLN A 64 -31.41 14.83 10.07
CA GLN A 64 -31.68 16.23 10.45
C GLN A 64 -31.72 16.35 11.98
N GLY A 65 -30.91 17.26 12.54
CA GLY A 65 -31.18 17.84 13.86
C GLY A 65 -30.60 17.12 15.08
N GLN A 66 -29.60 16.25 14.94
CA GLN A 66 -28.86 15.75 16.09
C GLN A 66 -27.36 16.01 15.91
N GLU A 67 -26.85 16.98 16.64
CA GLU A 67 -25.42 17.13 16.87
C GLU A 67 -25.13 16.90 18.35
N LYS A 68 -24.07 16.11 18.58
CA LYS A 68 -23.25 15.98 19.78
C LYS A 68 -23.65 14.92 20.80
N GLU A 69 -23.17 13.70 20.57
CA GLU A 69 -22.38 13.10 21.65
C GLU A 69 -21.15 13.99 21.89
N ASP A 70 -20.78 14.18 23.15
CA ASP A 70 -19.51 14.78 23.53
C ASP A 70 -18.40 13.84 23.06
N ASP A 71 -17.92 14.03 21.82
CA ASP A 71 -16.90 13.20 21.21
C ASP A 71 -15.53 13.87 21.37
N PRO A 72 -14.73 13.46 22.38
CA PRO A 72 -13.40 14.01 22.59
C PRO A 72 -12.45 13.74 21.39
N ARG A 73 -12.79 12.81 20.49
CA ARG A 73 -11.99 12.49 19.29
C ARG A 73 -12.24 13.47 18.15
N GLY A 74 -13.42 14.11 18.13
CA GLY A 74 -13.80 15.09 17.11
C GLY A 74 -14.19 14.51 15.75
N TYR A 75 -14.52 13.23 15.64
CA TYR A 75 -14.88 12.58 14.37
C TYR A 75 -16.37 12.23 14.24
N SER A 76 -17.16 12.24 15.33
CA SER A 76 -18.59 11.86 15.28
C SER A 76 -19.39 12.66 14.24
N HIS A 77 -19.07 13.95 14.06
CA HIS A 77 -19.71 14.81 13.06
C HIS A 77 -19.48 14.36 11.61
N TRP A 78 -18.49 13.50 11.33
CA TRP A 78 -18.24 12.95 10.00
C TRP A 78 -19.33 11.97 9.58
N LEU A 79 -20.04 11.35 10.52
CA LEU A 79 -21.08 10.37 10.22
C LEU A 79 -22.37 11.01 9.69
N GLY A 80 -22.56 12.32 9.85
CA GLY A 80 -23.79 12.99 9.38
C GLY A 80 -25.07 12.46 10.04
N GLY A 81 -24.98 12.14 11.33
CA GLY A 81 -26.03 11.50 12.13
C GLY A 81 -25.46 10.81 13.37
N ASP A 82 -26.31 10.13 14.13
CA ASP A 82 -25.89 9.26 15.23
C ASP A 82 -25.53 7.84 14.73
N TRP A 83 -24.73 7.12 15.52
CA TRP A 83 -24.24 5.79 15.11
C TRP A 83 -25.35 4.74 15.03
N CYS A 84 -26.41 4.86 15.84
CA CYS A 84 -27.50 3.89 15.88
C CYS A 84 -28.38 4.04 14.62
N SER A 85 -28.72 5.27 14.26
CA SER A 85 -29.46 5.59 13.04
C SER A 85 -28.68 5.24 11.77
N ASP A 86 -27.35 5.47 11.74
CA ASP A 86 -26.50 5.03 10.63
C ASP A 86 -26.47 3.49 10.52
N ALA A 87 -26.37 2.79 11.64
CA ALA A 87 -26.41 1.33 11.66
C ALA A 87 -27.75 0.81 11.14
N ASP A 88 -28.88 1.37 11.57
CA ASP A 88 -30.21 0.99 11.09
C ASP A 88 -30.40 1.25 9.61
N SER A 89 -29.92 2.41 9.13
CA SER A 89 -29.94 2.75 7.71
C SER A 89 -29.07 1.80 6.88
N THR A 90 -27.91 1.42 7.41
CA THR A 90 -27.02 0.44 6.78
C THR A 90 -27.67 -0.94 6.75
N ILE A 91 -28.32 -1.40 7.83
CA ILE A 91 -29.10 -2.64 7.87
C ILE A 91 -30.22 -2.61 6.83
N GLY A 92 -30.94 -1.50 6.72
CA GLY A 92 -31.96 -1.30 5.68
C GLY A 92 -31.39 -1.42 4.26
N ALA A 93 -30.18 -0.90 4.03
CA ALA A 93 -29.47 -1.00 2.75
C ALA A 93 -28.91 -2.41 2.46
N ILE A 94 -28.62 -3.20 3.49
CA ILE A 94 -28.26 -4.62 3.39
C ILE A 94 -29.47 -5.45 2.96
N GLY A 95 -30.63 -5.18 3.56
CA GLY A 95 -31.86 -5.93 3.30
C GLY A 95 -31.79 -7.38 3.79
N ALA A 96 -32.37 -8.31 3.02
CA ALA A 96 -32.42 -9.74 3.36
C ALA A 96 -31.22 -10.53 2.79
N GLU A 97 -30.17 -9.84 2.35
CA GLU A 97 -29.05 -10.48 1.67
C GLU A 97 -28.10 -11.16 2.64
N LYS A 98 -27.56 -12.32 2.23
CA LYS A 98 -26.43 -12.92 2.93
C LYS A 98 -25.14 -12.21 2.52
N ILE A 99 -24.44 -11.66 3.50
CA ILE A 99 -23.15 -10.98 3.33
C ILE A 99 -22.04 -11.85 3.93
N ASP A 100 -21.02 -12.16 3.12
CA ASP A 100 -19.85 -12.88 3.60
C ASP A 100 -18.88 -11.95 4.36
N TRP A 101 -18.75 -10.70 3.90
CA TRP A 101 -17.94 -9.67 4.54
C TRP A 101 -18.57 -8.28 4.50
N LEU A 102 -18.59 -7.62 5.65
CA LEU A 102 -18.85 -6.19 5.76
C LEU A 102 -17.52 -5.47 6.08
N ILE A 103 -17.08 -4.62 5.15
CA ILE A 103 -15.88 -3.79 5.28
C ILE A 103 -16.30 -2.40 5.71
N VAL A 104 -15.69 -1.87 6.77
CA VAL A 104 -16.00 -0.56 7.34
C VAL A 104 -14.75 0.31 7.34
N ASP A 105 -14.88 1.52 6.82
CA ASP A 105 -13.80 2.51 6.77
C ASP A 105 -14.33 3.90 7.13
N HIS A 106 -14.42 4.17 8.45
CA HIS A 106 -14.97 5.41 8.97
C HIS A 106 -14.54 5.69 10.43
N TYR A 107 -13.97 6.87 10.71
CA TYR A 107 -13.46 7.22 12.05
C TYR A 107 -14.53 7.40 13.13
N ALA A 108 -15.77 7.74 12.74
CA ALA A 108 -16.87 7.86 13.71
C ALA A 108 -17.48 6.52 14.13
N ILE A 109 -17.16 5.42 13.45
CA ILE A 109 -17.78 4.11 13.71
C ILE A 109 -16.94 3.32 14.70
N ASP A 110 -17.57 2.75 15.73
CA ASP A 110 -16.93 2.00 16.81
C ASP A 110 -17.64 0.67 17.12
N ARG A 111 -17.20 -0.01 18.19
CA ARG A 111 -17.77 -1.29 18.67
C ARG A 111 -19.30 -1.32 18.71
N SER A 112 -19.98 -0.25 19.12
CA SER A 112 -21.43 -0.24 19.31
C SER A 112 -22.15 -0.46 17.98
N TRP A 113 -21.67 0.23 16.94
CA TRP A 113 -22.16 0.06 15.58
C TRP A 113 -21.82 -1.33 15.05
N HIS A 114 -20.58 -1.81 15.25
CA HIS A 114 -20.16 -3.13 14.78
C HIS A 114 -21.03 -4.26 15.36
N GLN A 115 -21.32 -4.21 16.66
CA GLN A 115 -22.16 -5.20 17.33
C GLN A 115 -23.59 -5.22 16.78
N ARG A 116 -24.13 -4.07 16.39
CA ARG A 116 -25.46 -3.99 15.76
C ARG A 116 -25.48 -4.63 14.37
N LEU A 117 -24.35 -4.60 13.64
CA LEU A 117 -24.22 -5.20 12.32
C LEU A 117 -23.74 -6.66 12.31
N ARG A 118 -23.31 -7.21 13.45
CA ARG A 118 -22.77 -8.58 13.57
C ARG A 118 -23.71 -9.65 13.04
N GLU A 119 -25.02 -9.51 13.22
CA GLU A 119 -26.01 -10.51 12.77
C GLU A 119 -26.29 -10.45 11.27
N HIS A 120 -25.78 -9.43 10.57
CA HIS A 120 -26.04 -9.16 9.15
C HIS A 120 -24.87 -9.50 8.23
N ALA A 121 -23.72 -9.92 8.78
CA ALA A 121 -22.55 -10.35 7.99
C ALA A 121 -21.79 -11.49 8.68
N ASP A 122 -21.33 -12.48 7.91
CA ASP A 122 -20.56 -13.60 8.43
C ASP A 122 -19.23 -13.12 9.07
N LYS A 123 -18.62 -12.06 8.51
CA LYS A 123 -17.38 -11.43 9.01
C LYS A 123 -17.36 -9.92 8.84
N LEU A 124 -16.63 -9.26 9.73
CA LEU A 124 -16.36 -7.82 9.73
C LEU A 124 -14.88 -7.51 9.53
N MET A 125 -14.59 -6.65 8.56
CA MET A 125 -13.29 -6.02 8.40
C MET A 125 -13.37 -4.52 8.70
N VAL A 126 -12.43 -3.98 9.48
CA VAL A 126 -12.34 -2.55 9.77
C VAL A 126 -11.01 -2.01 9.26
N ILE A 127 -11.06 -0.89 8.53
CA ILE A 127 -9.89 -0.11 8.12
C ILE A 127 -9.79 1.10 9.05
N ASP A 128 -8.75 1.16 9.87
CA ASP A 128 -8.55 2.25 10.81
C ASP A 128 -7.06 2.42 11.16
N ASP A 129 -6.62 3.67 11.28
CA ASP A 129 -5.23 4.06 11.57
C ASP A 129 -5.10 4.95 12.83
N LEU A 130 -6.15 5.08 13.64
CA LEU A 130 -6.15 5.89 14.86
C LEU A 130 -5.75 5.10 16.11
N ALA A 131 -6.20 3.84 16.21
CA ALA A 131 -5.98 2.99 17.39
C ALA A 131 -6.41 3.65 18.71
N ASP A 132 -7.59 4.29 18.71
CA ASP A 132 -8.06 5.17 19.79
C ASP A 132 -9.38 4.74 20.43
N ARG A 133 -10.05 3.73 19.89
CA ARG A 133 -11.39 3.31 20.31
C ARG A 133 -11.63 1.81 20.16
N PRO A 134 -12.50 1.22 20.99
CA PRO A 134 -12.82 -0.19 20.87
C PRO A 134 -13.55 -0.48 19.56
N MET A 135 -13.20 -1.60 18.95
CA MET A 135 -13.83 -2.17 17.77
C MET A 135 -14.36 -3.57 18.08
N ASP A 136 -15.25 -4.08 17.24
CA ASP A 136 -15.63 -5.49 17.20
C ASP A 136 -15.57 -5.99 15.75
N CYS A 137 -14.44 -6.58 15.37
CA CYS A 137 -14.20 -7.04 14.00
C CYS A 137 -13.33 -8.29 13.97
N ASP A 138 -13.39 -9.04 12.88
CA ASP A 138 -12.63 -10.26 12.67
C ASP A 138 -11.26 -9.98 12.03
N LEU A 139 -11.19 -8.89 11.25
CA LEU A 139 -9.99 -8.43 10.57
C LEU A 139 -9.85 -6.90 10.72
N LEU A 140 -8.71 -6.44 11.22
CA LEU A 140 -8.38 -5.02 11.26
C LEU A 140 -7.22 -4.73 10.32
N LEU A 141 -7.36 -3.71 9.48
CA LEU A 141 -6.30 -3.15 8.65
C LEU A 141 -5.89 -1.76 9.15
N ASP A 142 -4.63 -1.65 9.56
CA ASP A 142 -3.96 -0.39 9.84
C ASP A 142 -2.70 -0.28 8.99
N GLN A 143 -2.74 0.61 8.00
CA GLN A 143 -1.66 0.82 7.04
C GLN A 143 -0.52 1.72 7.56
N THR A 144 -0.57 2.18 8.81
CA THR A 144 0.45 3.06 9.41
C THR A 144 1.79 2.36 9.52
N TYR A 145 2.83 2.91 8.89
CA TYR A 145 4.20 2.39 8.95
C TYR A 145 4.64 2.12 10.40
N GLY A 146 5.23 0.96 10.66
CA GLY A 146 5.73 0.59 11.99
C GLY A 146 4.67 0.31 13.06
N ARG A 147 3.36 0.32 12.74
CA ARG A 147 2.30 0.02 13.73
C ARG A 147 2.53 -1.32 14.41
N LYS A 148 2.48 -1.34 15.74
CA LYS A 148 2.69 -2.52 16.56
C LYS A 148 1.37 -3.12 17.03
N ALA A 149 1.32 -4.44 17.17
CA ALA A 149 0.12 -5.14 17.63
C ALA A 149 -0.35 -4.69 19.03
N VAL A 150 0.58 -4.37 19.93
CA VAL A 150 0.26 -3.89 21.29
C VAL A 150 -0.64 -2.66 21.30
N GLU A 151 -0.51 -1.79 20.30
CA GLU A 151 -1.29 -0.56 20.16
C GLU A 151 -2.76 -0.86 19.85
N TRP A 152 -3.06 -2.00 19.20
CA TRP A 152 -4.41 -2.40 18.83
C TRP A 152 -5.03 -3.45 19.75
N ARG A 153 -4.23 -4.26 20.44
CA ARG A 153 -4.74 -5.41 21.22
C ARG A 153 -5.69 -5.03 22.35
N VAL A 154 -5.62 -3.80 22.85
CA VAL A 154 -6.54 -3.27 23.86
C VAL A 154 -7.88 -2.81 23.26
N HIS A 155 -7.93 -2.59 21.94
CA HIS A 155 -9.07 -2.04 21.22
C HIS A 155 -9.87 -3.09 20.44
N VAL A 156 -9.31 -4.27 20.15
CA VAL A 156 -10.00 -5.32 19.37
C VAL A 156 -10.19 -6.62 20.17
N PRO A 157 -11.13 -7.50 19.76
CA PRO A 157 -11.23 -8.85 20.32
C PRO A 157 -9.91 -9.65 20.16
N GLN A 158 -9.64 -10.58 21.07
CA GLN A 158 -8.41 -11.41 21.00
C GLN A 158 -8.34 -12.24 19.70
N SER A 159 -9.50 -12.68 19.19
CA SER A 159 -9.65 -13.41 17.94
C SER A 159 -9.41 -12.58 16.68
N CYS A 160 -9.41 -11.24 16.79
CA CYS A 160 -9.23 -10.35 15.66
C CYS A 160 -7.84 -10.52 15.04
N SER A 161 -7.81 -10.70 13.72
CA SER A 161 -6.58 -10.71 12.93
C SER A 161 -6.14 -9.28 12.62
N LEU A 162 -4.86 -8.99 12.83
CA LEU A 162 -4.31 -7.64 12.65
C LEU A 162 -3.40 -7.58 11.41
N LEU A 163 -3.74 -6.73 10.45
CA LEU A 163 -2.92 -6.39 9.27
C LEU A 163 -2.31 -5.01 9.49
N LEU A 164 -1.08 -4.99 10.02
CA LEU A 164 -0.44 -3.76 10.47
C LEU A 164 0.77 -3.40 9.61
N GLY A 165 0.90 -2.10 9.32
CA GLY A 165 2.06 -1.54 8.62
C GLY A 165 1.80 -1.19 7.17
N ALA A 166 2.63 -0.29 6.63
CA ALA A 166 2.59 0.15 5.24
C ALA A 166 2.82 -0.99 4.21
N LYS A 167 3.27 -2.18 4.65
CA LYS A 167 3.27 -3.40 3.84
C LYS A 167 1.86 -3.85 3.41
N TYR A 168 0.81 -3.36 4.06
CA TYR A 168 -0.59 -3.60 3.69
C TYR A 168 -1.25 -2.35 3.07
N ALA A 169 -0.48 -1.32 2.71
CA ALA A 169 -1.02 -0.11 2.10
C ALA A 169 -1.81 -0.44 0.83
N LEU A 170 -3.04 0.07 0.76
CA LEU A 170 -3.95 -0.12 -0.37
C LEU A 170 -3.62 0.88 -1.47
N LEU A 171 -2.59 0.54 -2.25
CA LEU A 171 -2.07 1.37 -3.32
C LEU A 171 -2.65 0.98 -4.67
N HIS A 172 -2.92 1.98 -5.52
CA HIS A 172 -3.33 1.73 -6.89
C HIS A 172 -2.27 0.88 -7.62
N PRO A 173 -2.65 -0.20 -8.35
CA PRO A 173 -1.69 -1.14 -8.93
C PRO A 173 -0.66 -0.53 -9.87
N GLU A 174 -0.97 0.62 -10.49
CA GLU A 174 -0.01 1.34 -11.34
C GLU A 174 1.26 1.75 -10.58
N PHE A 175 1.17 2.11 -9.30
CA PHE A 175 2.36 2.45 -8.51
C PHE A 175 3.32 1.26 -8.36
N ALA A 176 2.79 0.05 -8.12
CA ALA A 176 3.60 -1.16 -8.05
C ALA A 176 4.29 -1.45 -9.39
N ARG A 177 3.59 -1.24 -10.52
CA ARG A 177 4.15 -1.40 -11.88
C ARG A 177 5.25 -0.38 -12.21
N LEU A 178 5.18 0.82 -11.64
CA LEU A 178 6.17 1.87 -11.87
C LEU A 178 7.40 1.77 -10.94
N ARG A 179 7.34 0.97 -9.86
CA ARG A 179 8.39 0.88 -8.85
C ARG A 179 9.78 0.59 -9.43
N ALA A 180 9.91 -0.41 -10.30
CA ALA A 180 11.22 -0.76 -10.88
C ALA A 180 11.86 0.40 -11.65
N LYS A 181 11.05 1.12 -12.46
CA LYS A 181 11.50 2.32 -13.19
C LYS A 181 11.83 3.48 -12.24
N ALA A 182 11.08 3.60 -11.15
CA ALA A 182 11.34 4.61 -10.14
C ALA A 182 12.69 4.38 -9.48
N VAL A 183 12.97 3.16 -9.02
CA VAL A 183 14.28 2.78 -8.43
C VAL A 183 15.43 3.09 -9.38
N GLU A 184 15.32 2.69 -10.64
CA GLU A 184 16.35 2.99 -11.65
C GLU A 184 16.58 4.51 -11.80
N ARG A 185 15.50 5.29 -11.92
CA ARG A 185 15.58 6.75 -12.02
C ARG A 185 16.25 7.38 -10.79
N ARG A 186 15.88 6.95 -9.57
CA ARG A 186 16.47 7.51 -8.33
C ARG A 186 17.96 7.22 -8.23
N ASN A 187 18.40 6.04 -8.67
CA ASN A 187 19.81 5.64 -8.68
C ASN A 187 20.63 6.35 -9.76
N GLN A 188 20.01 6.81 -10.84
CA GLN A 188 20.69 7.61 -11.88
C GLN A 188 20.84 9.09 -11.45
N ASN A 189 20.01 9.57 -10.52
CA ASN A 189 19.92 11.00 -10.16
C ASN A 189 20.61 11.39 -8.84
N VAL A 190 21.44 10.52 -8.23
CA VAL A 190 22.04 10.74 -6.88
C VAL A 190 22.74 12.09 -6.70
N ASN A 191 23.44 12.57 -7.74
CA ASN A 191 24.23 13.81 -7.69
C ASN A 191 23.67 14.89 -8.62
N ILE A 192 22.39 14.80 -8.99
CA ILE A 192 21.74 15.73 -9.90
C ILE A 192 20.81 16.63 -9.09
N MET A 193 20.93 17.95 -9.30
CA MET A 193 20.02 18.92 -8.69
C MET A 193 18.58 18.65 -9.18
N PRO A 194 17.58 18.73 -8.31
CA PRO A 194 16.19 18.47 -8.69
C PRO A 194 15.72 19.50 -9.72
N GLN A 195 15.02 19.03 -10.75
CA GLN A 195 14.51 19.85 -11.86
C GLN A 195 12.98 19.86 -11.91
N ARG A 196 12.34 18.90 -11.26
CA ARG A 196 10.88 18.79 -11.27
C ARG A 196 10.34 18.49 -9.87
N LEU A 197 9.39 19.31 -9.42
CA LEU A 197 8.75 19.15 -8.11
C LEU A 197 7.25 18.91 -8.26
N PHE A 198 6.74 17.94 -7.52
CA PHE A 198 5.32 17.59 -7.47
C PHE A 198 4.64 18.14 -6.21
N ILE A 199 3.51 18.83 -6.34
CA ILE A 199 2.70 19.31 -5.20
C ILE A 199 1.33 18.64 -5.23
N SER A 200 0.98 17.96 -4.14
CA SER A 200 -0.40 17.53 -3.90
C SER A 200 -0.71 17.42 -2.41
N MET A 201 -1.71 18.18 -1.96
CA MET A 201 -2.14 18.24 -0.56
C MET A 201 -3.32 17.32 -0.23
N GLY A 202 -3.78 16.51 -1.19
CA GLY A 202 -4.96 15.66 -1.06
C GLY A 202 -6.22 16.28 -1.69
N GLY A 203 -7.38 15.65 -1.41
CA GLY A 203 -8.62 15.92 -2.14
C GLY A 203 -9.34 17.24 -1.80
N PHE A 204 -9.07 17.82 -0.63
CA PHE A 204 -9.68 19.09 -0.21
C PHE A 204 -8.64 20.01 0.42
N ASP A 205 -8.60 21.26 -0.02
CA ASP A 205 -7.64 22.27 0.43
C ASP A 205 -8.34 23.61 0.71
N SER A 206 -9.17 23.64 1.77
CA SER A 206 -9.96 24.82 2.15
C SER A 206 -9.11 26.00 2.65
N LEU A 207 -7.91 25.73 3.16
CA LEU A 207 -6.99 26.73 3.73
C LEU A 207 -5.94 27.25 2.72
N ASN A 208 -6.08 26.88 1.44
CA ASN A 208 -5.13 27.19 0.36
C ASN A 208 -3.68 26.81 0.73
N VAL A 209 -3.49 25.66 1.38
CA VAL A 209 -2.16 25.16 1.76
C VAL A 209 -1.33 24.89 0.51
N THR A 210 -1.94 24.46 -0.59
CA THR A 210 -1.30 24.30 -1.91
C THR A 210 -0.65 25.60 -2.36
N GLY A 211 -1.38 26.72 -2.29
CA GLY A 211 -0.85 28.04 -2.62
C GLY A 211 0.31 28.47 -1.72
N ARG A 212 0.18 28.26 -0.41
CA ARG A 212 1.23 28.61 0.57
C ARG A 212 2.51 27.80 0.37
N VAL A 213 2.36 26.52 0.01
CA VAL A 213 3.48 25.65 -0.38
C VAL A 213 4.10 26.12 -1.68
N LEU A 214 3.30 26.47 -2.68
CA LEU A 214 3.79 27.01 -3.95
C LEU A 214 4.63 28.27 -3.75
N ASP A 215 4.18 29.18 -2.90
CA ASP A 215 4.92 30.39 -2.54
C ASP A 215 6.26 30.05 -1.87
N ALA A 216 6.26 29.10 -0.92
CA ALA A 216 7.49 28.69 -0.22
C ALA A 216 8.50 28.00 -1.14
N VAL A 217 8.03 27.12 -2.03
CA VAL A 217 8.86 26.47 -3.05
C VAL A 217 9.40 27.52 -4.02
N THR A 218 8.58 28.45 -4.49
CA THR A 218 8.99 29.51 -5.42
C THR A 218 10.11 30.36 -4.82
N GLN A 219 9.96 30.82 -3.58
CA GLN A 219 11.01 31.56 -2.88
C GLN A 219 12.31 30.75 -2.75
N SER A 220 12.20 29.46 -2.45
CA SER A 220 13.35 28.57 -2.29
C SER A 220 14.10 28.34 -3.61
N VAL A 221 13.38 28.08 -4.70
CA VAL A 221 13.93 27.90 -6.06
C VAL A 221 14.60 29.19 -6.55
N VAL A 222 13.98 30.34 -6.27
CA VAL A 222 14.55 31.65 -6.62
C VAL A 222 15.84 31.94 -5.83
N ALA A 223 15.83 31.69 -4.52
CA ALA A 223 17.00 31.91 -3.66
C ALA A 223 18.19 31.02 -4.05
N LEU A 224 17.93 29.82 -4.57
CA LEU A 224 18.96 28.89 -5.05
C LEU A 224 19.40 29.12 -6.50
N GLY A 225 18.74 30.02 -7.24
CA GLY A 225 19.08 30.28 -8.65
C GLY A 225 18.69 29.14 -9.61
N LEU A 226 17.69 28.33 -9.27
CA LEU A 226 17.29 27.14 -10.03
C LEU A 226 16.25 27.40 -11.13
N GLN A 227 15.74 28.64 -11.26
CA GLN A 227 14.54 28.98 -12.03
C GLN A 227 14.60 28.53 -13.50
N GLN A 228 15.79 28.53 -14.12
CA GLN A 228 15.94 28.24 -15.56
C GLN A 228 15.65 26.78 -15.93
N ASN A 229 15.83 25.85 -15.00
CA ASN A 229 15.72 24.41 -15.25
C ASN A 229 14.78 23.72 -14.25
N PHE A 230 13.82 24.47 -13.70
CA PHE A 230 12.91 23.95 -12.67
C PHE A 230 11.45 24.05 -13.12
N ALA A 231 10.68 22.99 -12.90
CA ALA A 231 9.26 22.93 -13.17
C ALA A 231 8.48 22.39 -11.98
N ILE A 232 7.25 22.86 -11.81
CA ILE A 232 6.33 22.36 -10.78
C ILE A 232 5.10 21.74 -11.43
N ASP A 233 4.73 20.54 -11.01
CA ASP A 233 3.40 19.97 -11.24
C ASP A 233 2.56 20.11 -9.98
N ILE A 234 1.39 20.71 -10.11
CA ILE A 234 0.41 20.83 -9.01
C ILE A 234 -0.80 19.97 -9.36
N VAL A 235 -1.17 19.04 -8.48
CA VAL A 235 -2.39 18.25 -8.63
C VAL A 235 -3.40 18.62 -7.56
N VAL A 236 -4.59 19.02 -8.02
CA VAL A 236 -5.74 19.36 -7.17
C VAL A 236 -7.02 18.72 -7.70
N GLY A 237 -8.01 18.55 -6.82
CA GLY A 237 -9.36 18.16 -7.24
C GLY A 237 -10.17 19.36 -7.75
N SER A 238 -11.11 19.16 -8.66
CA SER A 238 -12.01 20.23 -9.14
C SER A 238 -12.91 20.82 -8.04
N GLN A 239 -13.10 20.08 -6.95
CA GLN A 239 -13.98 20.46 -5.85
C GLN A 239 -13.31 21.31 -4.75
N ILE A 240 -12.02 21.66 -4.90
CA ILE A 240 -11.38 22.55 -3.92
C ILE A 240 -11.95 23.97 -4.05
N SER A 241 -12.25 24.61 -2.91
CA SER A 241 -12.79 25.98 -2.90
C SER A 241 -11.77 27.04 -3.34
N THR A 242 -10.49 26.68 -3.38
CA THR A 242 -9.33 27.56 -3.61
C THR A 242 -8.76 27.46 -5.02
N LEU A 243 -9.41 26.73 -5.93
CA LEU A 243 -8.89 26.44 -7.27
C LEU A 243 -8.51 27.71 -8.07
N THR A 244 -9.37 28.73 -8.03
CA THR A 244 -9.12 30.01 -8.72
C THR A 244 -7.88 30.71 -8.17
N GLU A 245 -7.69 30.67 -6.85
CA GLU A 245 -6.54 31.31 -6.21
C GLU A 245 -5.24 30.54 -6.50
N VAL A 246 -5.26 29.21 -6.43
CA VAL A 246 -4.11 28.37 -6.81
C VAL A 246 -3.70 28.62 -8.27
N ARG A 247 -4.66 28.74 -9.19
CA ARG A 247 -4.38 29.07 -10.59
C ARG A 247 -3.71 30.43 -10.74
N ARG A 248 -4.24 31.45 -10.08
CA ARG A 248 -3.67 32.82 -10.09
C ARG A 248 -2.24 32.83 -9.53
N GLN A 249 -1.98 32.09 -8.45
CA GLN A 249 -0.64 31.96 -7.87
C GLN A 249 0.32 31.23 -8.83
N ALA A 250 -0.11 30.15 -9.46
CA ALA A 250 0.68 29.41 -10.44
C ALA A 250 1.10 30.25 -11.65
N GLU A 251 0.20 31.11 -12.15
CA GLU A 251 0.48 32.03 -13.27
C GLU A 251 1.49 33.13 -12.89
N ALA A 252 1.66 33.43 -11.60
CA ALA A 252 2.58 34.46 -11.11
C ALA A 252 4.02 33.96 -10.88
N VAL A 253 4.26 32.64 -10.97
CA VAL A 253 5.59 32.04 -10.73
C VAL A 253 6.53 32.32 -11.91
N PRO A 254 7.81 32.68 -11.69
CA PRO A 254 8.74 33.08 -12.75
C PRO A 254 9.35 31.91 -13.55
N PHE A 255 8.82 30.70 -13.43
CA PHE A 255 9.28 29.48 -14.12
C PHE A 255 8.09 28.51 -14.31
N PRO A 256 8.20 27.46 -15.14
CA PRO A 256 7.04 26.62 -15.51
C PRO A 256 6.30 25.98 -14.32
N VAL A 257 5.00 26.25 -14.23
CA VAL A 257 4.06 25.59 -13.31
C VAL A 257 2.91 24.99 -14.11
N TYR A 258 2.65 23.71 -13.92
CA TYR A 258 1.58 22.96 -14.59
C TYR A 258 0.52 22.56 -13.57
N LEU A 259 -0.68 23.11 -13.72
CA LEU A 259 -1.83 22.77 -12.87
C LEU A 259 -2.65 21.66 -13.52
N HIS A 260 -2.76 20.53 -12.82
CA HIS A 260 -3.53 19.36 -13.23
C HIS A 260 -4.76 19.21 -12.31
N VAL A 261 -5.95 19.24 -12.90
CA VAL A 261 -7.23 19.12 -12.16
C VAL A 261 -7.82 17.73 -12.41
N ASP A 262 -8.18 17.02 -11.34
CA ASP A 262 -8.75 15.66 -11.37
C ASP A 262 -7.91 14.67 -12.20
N SER A 263 -6.59 14.78 -12.12
CA SER A 263 -5.67 14.01 -12.96
C SER A 263 -5.65 12.52 -12.59
N ASP A 264 -5.76 11.67 -13.60
CA ASP A 264 -5.45 10.24 -13.53
C ASP A 264 -3.95 9.94 -13.70
N ARG A 265 -3.15 10.94 -14.08
CA ARG A 265 -1.71 10.80 -14.33
C ARG A 265 -0.84 10.87 -13.08
N ILE A 266 -1.41 10.88 -11.88
CA ILE A 266 -0.69 11.02 -10.60
C ILE A 266 0.51 10.03 -10.50
N PRO A 267 0.37 8.72 -10.81
CA PRO A 267 1.50 7.80 -10.73
C PRO A 267 2.66 8.20 -11.66
N ARG A 268 2.36 8.69 -12.86
CA ARG A 268 3.37 9.14 -13.83
C ARG A 268 4.01 10.46 -13.43
N LEU A 269 3.21 11.42 -12.95
CA LEU A 269 3.72 12.70 -12.45
C LEU A 269 4.67 12.49 -11.27
N MET A 270 4.35 11.59 -10.33
CA MET A 270 5.24 11.24 -9.21
C MET A 270 6.51 10.50 -9.66
N LEU A 271 6.42 9.64 -10.70
CA LEU A 271 7.60 8.99 -11.28
C LEU A 271 8.54 10.03 -11.92
N GLU A 272 7.99 10.98 -12.66
CA GLU A 272 8.73 12.03 -13.38
C GLU A 272 9.32 13.10 -12.46
N ALA A 273 8.72 13.32 -11.29
CA ALA A 273 9.22 14.25 -10.30
C ALA A 273 10.51 13.77 -9.63
N ASP A 274 11.33 14.72 -9.17
CA ASP A 274 12.54 14.48 -8.40
C ASP A 274 12.30 14.67 -6.89
N VAL A 275 11.38 15.57 -6.54
CA VAL A 275 10.98 15.87 -5.16
C VAL A 275 9.48 16.14 -5.11
N ALA A 276 8.84 15.90 -3.97
CA ALA A 276 7.43 16.23 -3.75
C ALA A 276 7.21 17.09 -2.51
N VAL A 277 6.09 17.81 -2.49
CA VAL A 277 5.48 18.35 -1.28
C VAL A 277 4.06 17.80 -1.17
N GLY A 278 3.71 17.25 -0.01
CA GLY A 278 2.36 16.74 0.20
C GLY A 278 1.96 16.57 1.66
N ALA A 279 0.71 16.16 1.88
CA ALA A 279 0.18 15.90 3.21
C ALA A 279 0.61 14.53 3.76
N ALA A 280 0.59 14.38 5.10
CA ALA A 280 0.83 13.12 5.81
C ALA A 280 -0.41 12.17 5.81
N GLY A 281 -1.05 12.01 4.65
CA GLY A 281 -2.20 11.11 4.45
C GLY A 281 -1.83 9.84 3.68
N ALA A 282 -2.84 9.16 3.11
CA ALA A 282 -2.65 7.91 2.35
C ALA A 282 -1.71 8.04 1.13
N THR A 283 -1.66 9.22 0.50
CA THR A 283 -0.74 9.51 -0.62
C THR A 283 0.74 9.47 -0.22
N THR A 284 1.04 9.41 1.08
CA THR A 284 2.41 9.19 1.57
C THR A 284 2.96 7.85 1.12
N TRP A 285 2.13 6.81 1.12
CA TRP A 285 2.53 5.47 0.71
C TRP A 285 2.82 5.42 -0.81
N GLU A 286 2.09 6.21 -1.61
CA GLU A 286 2.31 6.37 -3.06
C GLU A 286 3.65 7.02 -3.38
N ARG A 287 4.06 8.02 -2.57
CA ARG A 287 5.39 8.64 -2.70
C ARG A 287 6.49 7.68 -2.25
N CYS A 288 6.27 6.95 -1.16
CA CYS A 288 7.24 6.00 -0.61
C CYS A 288 7.54 4.84 -1.57
N ILE A 289 6.51 4.23 -2.18
CA ILE A 289 6.73 3.12 -3.11
C ILE A 289 7.56 3.51 -4.34
N LEU A 290 7.50 4.78 -4.77
CA LEU A 290 8.29 5.33 -5.87
C LEU A 290 9.62 5.94 -5.41
N GLY A 291 9.96 5.85 -4.12
CA GLY A 291 11.16 6.47 -3.57
C GLY A 291 11.21 7.97 -3.86
N LEU A 292 10.07 8.67 -3.83
CA LEU A 292 10.02 10.09 -4.13
C LEU A 292 10.31 10.90 -2.86
N PRO A 293 11.48 11.55 -2.73
CA PRO A 293 11.79 12.39 -1.58
C PRO A 293 10.71 13.44 -1.38
N SER A 294 10.22 13.56 -0.15
CA SER A 294 9.01 14.33 0.12
C SER A 294 9.16 15.26 1.30
N PHE A 295 8.81 16.53 1.11
CA PHE A 295 8.46 17.45 2.18
C PHE A 295 7.01 17.17 2.60
N VAL A 296 6.79 16.85 3.87
CA VAL A 296 5.48 16.40 4.34
C VAL A 296 4.91 17.32 5.42
N VAL A 297 3.69 17.78 5.20
CA VAL A 297 2.94 18.72 6.06
C VAL A 297 1.83 17.97 6.81
N GLU A 298 1.66 18.24 8.11
CA GLU A 298 0.49 17.79 8.89
C GLU A 298 -0.67 18.78 8.67
N LEU A 299 -1.77 18.28 8.08
CA LEU A 299 -2.99 19.06 7.84
C LEU A 299 -4.07 18.83 8.90
N ALA A 300 -4.08 17.65 9.53
CA ALA A 300 -5.08 17.25 10.50
C ALA A 300 -4.47 16.34 11.58
N ASP A 301 -5.11 16.26 12.75
CA ASP A 301 -4.58 15.53 13.91
C ASP A 301 -4.34 14.04 13.64
N ASN A 302 -5.19 13.40 12.81
CA ASN A 302 -5.02 11.99 12.40
C ASN A 302 -3.74 11.74 11.57
N GLN A 303 -3.09 12.77 11.05
CA GLN A 303 -1.86 12.62 10.25
C GLN A 303 -0.60 12.67 11.10
N ARG A 304 -0.70 13.08 12.37
CA ARG A 304 0.46 13.28 13.26
C ARG A 304 1.31 12.03 13.41
N GLU A 305 0.67 10.88 13.58
CA GLU A 305 1.39 9.64 13.83
C GLU A 305 2.13 9.14 12.57
N ILE A 306 1.52 9.28 11.39
CA ILE A 306 2.18 8.99 10.11
C ILE A 306 3.41 9.88 9.95
N LEU A 307 3.25 11.19 10.18
CA LEU A 307 4.34 12.16 10.07
C LEU A 307 5.49 11.83 11.03
N ARG A 308 5.18 11.56 12.30
CA ARG A 308 6.17 11.20 13.33
C ARG A 308 6.98 9.97 12.93
N ARG A 309 6.31 8.87 12.58
CA ARG A 309 6.98 7.60 12.28
C ARG A 309 7.85 7.65 11.03
N LEU A 310 7.46 8.40 10.01
CA LEU A 310 8.29 8.58 8.82
C LEU A 310 9.44 9.55 9.03
N THR A 311 9.29 10.49 9.97
CA THR A 311 10.41 11.31 10.44
C THR A 311 11.44 10.42 11.14
N ASP A 312 11.01 9.55 12.07
CA ASP A 312 11.90 8.60 12.77
C ASP A 312 12.61 7.64 11.79
N ALA A 313 11.94 7.29 10.68
CA ALA A 313 12.49 6.45 9.63
C ALA A 313 13.40 7.21 8.63
N HIS A 314 13.56 8.53 8.78
CA HIS A 314 14.30 9.39 7.85
C HIS A 314 13.82 9.27 6.39
N ALA A 315 12.55 8.93 6.18
CA ALA A 315 11.96 8.69 4.87
C ALA A 315 11.29 9.93 4.26
N ILE A 316 11.27 11.05 5.00
CA ILE A 316 10.64 12.31 4.60
C ILE A 316 11.38 13.50 5.22
N VAL A 317 11.09 14.70 4.74
CA VAL A 317 11.38 15.96 5.43
C VAL A 317 10.12 16.44 6.14
N ASN A 318 10.15 16.49 7.46
CA ASN A 318 9.01 16.95 8.26
C ASN A 318 8.87 18.48 8.23
N MET A 319 7.76 18.97 7.68
CA MET A 319 7.44 20.39 7.54
C MET A 319 6.58 20.94 8.69
N GLY A 320 6.17 20.08 9.62
CA GLY A 320 5.33 20.41 10.77
C GLY A 320 3.86 20.59 10.43
N ARG A 321 3.07 20.94 11.45
CA ARG A 321 1.66 21.27 11.31
C ARG A 321 1.47 22.62 10.66
N VAL A 322 0.55 22.68 9.71
CA VAL A 322 0.15 23.94 9.07
C VAL A 322 -0.36 24.93 10.11
N ASN A 323 0.25 26.12 10.15
CA ASN A 323 -0.16 27.27 10.97
C ASN A 323 0.34 28.57 10.32
N GLU A 324 -0.08 29.75 10.78
CA GLU A 324 0.27 31.02 10.12
C GLU A 324 1.79 31.30 10.06
N SER A 325 2.53 30.94 11.11
CA SER A 325 3.97 31.26 11.26
C SER A 325 4.93 30.33 10.52
N VAL A 326 4.46 29.16 10.06
CA VAL A 326 5.35 28.08 9.60
C VAL A 326 5.98 28.34 8.23
N GLN A 327 5.45 29.27 7.42
CA GLN A 327 5.88 29.44 6.03
C GLN A 327 7.35 29.85 5.88
N THR A 328 7.87 30.72 6.75
CA THR A 328 9.30 31.07 6.76
C THR A 328 10.18 29.86 7.08
N THR A 329 9.69 28.97 7.96
CA THR A 329 10.39 27.72 8.28
C THR A 329 10.38 26.76 7.10
N TRP A 330 9.32 26.76 6.29
CA TRP A 330 9.25 25.95 5.08
C TRP A 330 10.28 26.38 4.04
N VAL A 331 10.42 27.69 3.78
CA VAL A 331 11.43 28.20 2.84
C VAL A 331 12.84 27.75 3.26
N ALA A 332 13.19 27.93 4.53
CA ALA A 332 14.51 27.53 5.03
C ALA A 332 14.77 26.02 4.85
N LYS A 333 13.80 25.17 5.23
CA LYS A 333 13.93 23.71 5.09
C LYS A 333 13.99 23.25 3.63
N ILE A 334 13.15 23.82 2.77
CA ILE A 334 13.14 23.48 1.34
C ILE A 334 14.47 23.89 0.71
N SER A 335 14.93 25.13 0.91
CA SER A 335 16.22 25.60 0.40
C SER A 335 17.38 24.74 0.87
N GLU A 336 17.42 24.36 2.16
CA GLU A 336 18.49 23.53 2.70
C GLU A 336 18.56 22.15 2.03
N VAL A 337 17.42 21.48 1.89
CA VAL A 337 17.37 20.11 1.38
C VAL A 337 17.54 20.09 -0.15
N LEU A 338 16.92 21.01 -0.89
CA LEU A 338 17.08 21.10 -2.34
C LEU A 338 18.53 21.37 -2.76
N ALA A 339 19.32 22.02 -1.91
CA ALA A 339 20.75 22.26 -2.13
C ALA A 339 21.64 21.02 -1.89
N LYS A 340 21.09 19.89 -1.42
CA LYS A 340 21.84 18.68 -1.04
C LYS A 340 21.29 17.43 -1.75
N PRO A 341 21.66 17.17 -3.03
CA PRO A 341 21.21 15.99 -3.78
C PRO A 341 21.45 14.65 -3.07
N GLN A 342 22.56 14.52 -2.33
CA GLN A 342 22.87 13.30 -1.59
C GLN A 342 21.87 13.05 -0.45
N LEU A 343 21.44 14.10 0.26
CA LEU A 343 20.40 13.99 1.28
C LEU A 343 19.05 13.60 0.68
N LEU A 344 18.70 14.13 -0.49
CA LEU A 344 17.50 13.69 -1.22
C LEU A 344 17.58 12.20 -1.59
N HIS A 345 18.75 11.72 -1.99
CA HIS A 345 18.96 10.31 -2.30
C HIS A 345 18.83 9.42 -1.05
N GLU A 346 19.41 9.81 0.08
CA GLU A 346 19.25 9.08 1.36
C GLU A 346 17.77 8.97 1.77
N ILE A 347 17.03 10.07 1.64
CA ILE A 347 15.57 10.09 1.89
C ILE A 347 14.84 9.16 0.92
N SER A 348 15.23 9.15 -0.36
CA SER A 348 14.67 8.24 -1.38
C SER A 348 14.87 6.77 -1.01
N GLU A 349 16.07 6.37 -0.60
CA GLU A 349 16.37 4.99 -0.19
C GLU A 349 15.53 4.58 1.02
N ASN A 350 15.43 5.44 2.03
CA ASN A 350 14.60 5.21 3.21
C ASN A 350 13.11 5.11 2.84
N ALA A 351 12.62 5.95 1.92
CA ALA A 351 11.25 5.92 1.44
C ALA A 351 10.92 4.60 0.70
N LEU A 352 11.84 4.11 -0.14
CA LEU A 352 11.70 2.81 -0.82
C LEU A 352 11.57 1.63 0.14
N ASN A 353 12.12 1.75 1.34
CA ASN A 353 12.07 0.72 2.39
C ASN A 353 10.74 0.70 3.18
N ILE A 354 9.87 1.70 3.01
CA ILE A 354 8.60 1.81 3.76
C ILE A 354 7.55 0.80 3.27
N CYS A 355 7.38 0.66 1.95
CA CYS A 355 6.39 -0.25 1.36
C CYS A 355 6.81 -0.71 -0.05
N ASP A 356 6.21 -1.82 -0.51
CA ASP A 356 6.58 -2.51 -1.76
C ASP A 356 5.44 -2.61 -2.79
N GLY A 357 4.26 -2.07 -2.49
CA GLY A 357 3.11 -2.08 -3.40
C GLY A 357 2.26 -3.34 -3.43
N LEU A 358 2.62 -4.37 -2.65
CA LEU A 358 1.86 -5.62 -2.64
C LEU A 358 0.72 -5.62 -1.61
N GLY A 359 0.46 -4.48 -0.97
CA GLY A 359 -0.45 -4.39 0.18
C GLY A 359 -1.88 -4.81 -0.11
N VAL A 360 -2.47 -4.31 -1.20
CA VAL A 360 -3.83 -4.69 -1.61
C VAL A 360 -3.96 -6.21 -1.85
N ARG A 361 -2.97 -6.81 -2.50
CA ARG A 361 -2.94 -8.26 -2.77
C ARG A 361 -2.77 -9.07 -1.49
N ARG A 362 -1.91 -8.60 -0.58
CA ARG A 362 -1.76 -9.22 0.74
C ARG A 362 -3.06 -9.20 1.52
N VAL A 363 -3.80 -8.09 1.50
CA VAL A 363 -5.12 -8.00 2.12
C VAL A 363 -6.08 -8.98 1.46
N GLY A 364 -6.12 -9.06 0.12
CA GLY A 364 -6.95 -10.02 -0.62
C GLY A 364 -6.72 -11.49 -0.25
N LEU A 365 -5.48 -11.89 0.07
CA LEU A 365 -5.18 -13.25 0.54
C LEU A 365 -5.88 -13.65 1.85
N HIS A 366 -6.36 -12.68 2.65
CA HIS A 366 -7.13 -12.96 3.87
C HIS A 366 -8.60 -13.28 3.59
N PHE A 367 -9.13 -12.86 2.44
CA PHE A 367 -10.50 -13.16 2.01
C PHE A 367 -10.62 -14.56 1.38
N ASP A 368 -9.54 -15.04 0.76
CA ASP A 368 -9.44 -16.41 0.23
C ASP A 368 -8.07 -17.04 0.58
N PRO A 369 -7.92 -17.61 1.80
CA PRO A 369 -6.65 -18.19 2.24
C PRO A 369 -6.28 -19.48 1.51
N SER A 370 -4.98 -19.69 1.29
CA SER A 370 -4.45 -20.96 0.78
C SER A 370 -4.21 -21.97 1.91
N TYR A 371 -4.49 -23.25 1.66
CA TYR A 371 -4.36 -24.34 2.63
C TYR A 371 -3.47 -25.48 2.13
N ALA A 372 -2.82 -26.16 3.07
CA ALA A 372 -2.15 -27.43 2.86
C ALA A 372 -3.15 -28.59 2.73
N ALA A 373 -2.65 -29.76 2.31
CA ALA A 373 -3.45 -30.98 2.20
C ALA A 373 -4.03 -31.45 3.55
N ASP A 374 -3.41 -31.06 4.67
CA ASP A 374 -3.88 -31.36 6.03
C ASP A 374 -4.81 -30.27 6.60
N GLY A 375 -5.25 -29.32 5.78
CA GLY A 375 -6.17 -28.26 6.17
C GLY A 375 -5.54 -27.09 6.94
N ARG A 376 -4.22 -27.11 7.20
CA ARG A 376 -3.54 -25.96 7.84
C ARG A 376 -3.30 -24.84 6.83
N GLN A 377 -3.49 -23.60 7.27
CA GLN A 377 -3.29 -22.43 6.43
C GLN A 377 -1.80 -22.26 6.05
N ILE A 378 -1.57 -21.87 4.80
CA ILE A 378 -0.26 -21.47 4.28
C ILE A 378 -0.17 -19.96 4.23
N ARG A 379 0.92 -19.43 4.79
CA ARG A 379 1.24 -18.01 4.81
C ARG A 379 2.68 -17.80 4.41
N LEU A 380 2.99 -16.61 3.92
CA LEU A 380 4.35 -16.18 3.65
C LEU A 380 4.72 -15.11 4.66
N ARG A 381 5.83 -15.29 5.38
CA ARG A 381 6.39 -14.24 6.25
C ARG A 381 7.72 -13.73 5.72
N MET A 382 8.07 -12.50 6.11
CA MET A 382 9.40 -11.94 5.86
C MET A 382 10.46 -12.90 6.43
N ILE A 383 11.58 -12.99 5.73
CA ILE A 383 12.79 -13.62 6.23
C ILE A 383 13.50 -12.61 7.12
N GLU A 384 13.98 -13.09 8.26
CA GLU A 384 14.86 -12.37 9.17
C GLU A 384 16.25 -12.99 9.10
N ILE A 385 17.30 -12.26 9.49
CA ILE A 385 18.68 -12.79 9.35
C ILE A 385 18.90 -14.03 10.21
N GLU A 386 18.15 -14.17 11.30
CA GLU A 386 18.09 -15.31 12.20
C GLU A 386 17.60 -16.59 11.50
N ASP A 387 16.85 -16.47 10.40
CA ASP A 387 16.42 -17.62 9.59
C ASP A 387 17.57 -18.23 8.78
N ALA A 388 18.74 -17.60 8.69
CA ALA A 388 19.88 -18.11 7.93
C ALA A 388 20.26 -19.54 8.34
N HIS A 389 20.19 -19.86 9.64
CA HIS A 389 20.50 -21.20 10.14
C HIS A 389 19.54 -22.27 9.59
N ILE A 390 18.23 -22.03 9.66
CA ILE A 390 17.23 -23.01 9.20
C ILE A 390 17.22 -23.12 7.67
N ILE A 391 17.41 -21.99 6.96
CA ILE A 391 17.51 -21.96 5.51
C ILE A 391 18.73 -22.75 5.03
N LEU A 392 19.91 -22.55 5.62
CA LEU A 392 21.10 -23.31 5.26
C LEU A 392 20.92 -24.81 5.52
N THR A 393 20.27 -25.17 6.63
CA THR A 393 19.95 -26.56 6.96
C THR A 393 19.11 -27.22 5.85
N TRP A 394 18.05 -26.56 5.40
CA TRP A 394 17.23 -27.06 4.30
C TRP A 394 17.94 -27.07 2.95
N GLN A 395 18.85 -26.13 2.69
CA GLN A 395 19.66 -26.10 1.47
C GLN A 395 20.73 -27.21 1.44
N LYS A 396 21.23 -27.62 2.60
CA LYS A 396 22.17 -28.76 2.76
C LYS A 396 21.49 -30.11 2.59
N ALA A 397 20.18 -30.20 2.81
CA ALA A 397 19.44 -31.45 2.68
C ALA A 397 19.59 -32.05 1.27
N GLU A 398 19.94 -33.33 1.22
CA GLU A 398 20.25 -34.06 -0.02
C GLU A 398 19.18 -33.90 -1.12
N PRO A 399 17.86 -34.03 -0.83
CA PRO A 399 16.83 -33.88 -1.85
C PRO A 399 16.76 -32.46 -2.45
N THR A 400 17.12 -31.43 -1.67
CA THR A 400 17.13 -30.03 -2.10
C THR A 400 18.40 -29.72 -2.87
N ARG A 401 19.58 -30.14 -2.37
CA ARG A 401 20.87 -29.80 -2.97
C ARG A 401 21.11 -30.48 -4.31
N ARG A 402 20.64 -31.72 -4.48
CA ARG A 402 20.82 -32.52 -5.69
C ARG A 402 20.40 -31.80 -6.98
N TYR A 403 19.36 -30.97 -6.92
CA TYR A 403 18.81 -30.27 -8.08
C TYR A 403 19.00 -28.74 -8.02
N ALA A 404 19.83 -28.25 -7.10
CA ALA A 404 20.16 -26.84 -7.03
C ALA A 404 21.07 -26.43 -8.21
N LYS A 405 20.95 -25.17 -8.65
CA LYS A 405 21.77 -24.62 -9.75
C LYS A 405 23.28 -24.70 -9.46
N ASN A 406 23.64 -24.42 -8.22
CA ASN A 406 24.96 -24.73 -7.67
C ASN A 406 24.75 -25.88 -6.68
N THR A 407 25.55 -26.93 -6.78
CA THR A 407 25.51 -28.11 -5.89
C THR A 407 26.56 -28.07 -4.78
N GLN A 408 27.55 -27.17 -4.84
CA GLN A 408 28.58 -27.01 -3.79
C GLN A 408 28.01 -26.35 -2.53
N ILE A 409 27.85 -27.09 -1.45
CA ILE A 409 27.28 -26.56 -0.21
C ILE A 409 28.06 -25.30 0.22
N PRO A 410 27.40 -24.14 0.39
CA PRO A 410 28.08 -22.93 0.79
C PRO A 410 28.56 -23.04 2.24
N GLU A 411 29.69 -22.41 2.53
CA GLU A 411 30.13 -22.19 3.90
C GLU A 411 29.19 -21.21 4.63
N TRP A 412 29.27 -21.17 5.96
CA TRP A 412 28.37 -20.34 6.76
C TRP A 412 28.48 -18.85 6.41
N GLU A 413 29.71 -18.32 6.32
CA GLU A 413 29.94 -16.92 5.98
C GLU A 413 29.40 -16.57 4.58
N GLU A 414 29.64 -17.44 3.59
CA GLU A 414 29.13 -17.27 2.23
C GLU A 414 27.60 -17.25 2.18
N HIS A 415 26.95 -18.11 2.97
CA HIS A 415 25.50 -18.17 3.06
C HIS A 415 24.90 -16.90 3.68
N VAL A 416 25.47 -16.44 4.78
CA VAL A 416 25.01 -15.21 5.46
C VAL A 416 25.18 -14.00 4.55
N GLN A 417 26.33 -13.87 3.89
CA GLN A 417 26.58 -12.78 2.94
C GLN A 417 25.58 -12.82 1.76
N TRP A 418 25.36 -14.02 1.18
CA TRP A 418 24.37 -14.21 0.12
C TRP A 418 22.96 -13.78 0.57
N MET A 419 22.57 -14.16 1.80
CA MET A 419 21.26 -13.83 2.34
C MET A 419 21.12 -12.33 2.58
N GLN A 420 22.13 -11.65 3.14
CA GLN A 420 22.14 -10.19 3.29
C GLN A 420 21.98 -9.49 1.95
N CYS A 421 22.75 -9.88 0.93
CA CYS A 421 22.60 -9.33 -0.43
C CYS A 421 21.17 -9.51 -0.96
N LYS A 422 20.52 -10.66 -0.70
CA LYS A 422 19.15 -10.92 -1.14
C LYS A 422 18.08 -10.18 -0.34
N LEU A 423 18.33 -9.86 0.92
CA LEU A 423 17.41 -9.07 1.74
C LEU A 423 17.50 -7.57 1.41
N SER A 424 18.64 -7.10 0.90
CA SER A 424 18.83 -5.72 0.44
C SER A 424 18.46 -5.48 -1.03
N ASP A 425 18.14 -6.53 -1.78
CA ASP A 425 17.82 -6.46 -3.21
C ASP A 425 16.33 -6.13 -3.43
N TYR A 426 16.02 -4.92 -3.90
CA TYR A 426 14.65 -4.47 -4.22
C TYR A 426 13.95 -5.30 -5.31
N HIS A 427 14.70 -6.06 -6.09
CA HIS A 427 14.21 -6.96 -7.13
C HIS A 427 14.01 -8.40 -6.64
N CYS A 428 14.31 -8.67 -5.36
CA CYS A 428 14.18 -10.00 -4.75
C CYS A 428 13.03 -10.04 -3.74
N PHE A 429 12.02 -10.86 -4.05
CA PHE A 429 11.01 -11.24 -3.07
C PHE A 429 11.38 -12.60 -2.49
N MET A 430 11.81 -12.65 -1.23
CA MET A 430 12.17 -13.89 -0.54
C MET A 430 11.39 -14.03 0.78
N ARG A 431 10.71 -15.16 0.99
CA ARG A 431 9.82 -15.39 2.14
C ARG A 431 9.95 -16.80 2.71
N ILE A 432 9.74 -16.93 4.01
CA ILE A 432 9.51 -18.24 4.64
C ILE A 432 8.07 -18.66 4.37
N ILE A 433 7.92 -19.91 3.91
CA ILE A 433 6.63 -20.59 3.80
C ILE A 433 6.27 -21.13 5.18
N MET A 434 5.15 -20.67 5.73
CA MET A 434 4.64 -21.09 7.03
C MET A 434 3.54 -22.14 6.85
N HIS A 435 3.66 -23.27 7.56
CA HIS A 435 2.63 -24.31 7.71
C HIS A 435 1.95 -24.15 9.07
N GLY A 436 0.83 -23.43 9.11
CA GLY A 436 0.31 -22.90 10.38
C GLY A 436 1.27 -21.89 10.99
N ASN A 437 1.89 -22.22 12.11
CA ASN A 437 2.90 -21.40 12.77
C ASN A 437 4.34 -21.93 12.59
N ASP A 438 4.51 -23.06 11.91
CA ASP A 438 5.83 -23.68 11.72
C ASP A 438 6.49 -23.18 10.41
N PRO A 439 7.75 -22.76 10.42
CA PRO A 439 8.55 -22.61 9.20
C PRO A 439 8.65 -23.93 8.45
N ALA A 440 8.43 -23.92 7.13
CA ALA A 440 8.33 -25.15 6.33
C ALA A 440 9.03 -25.08 4.96
N GLY A 441 9.66 -23.97 4.61
CA GLY A 441 10.39 -23.83 3.35
C GLY A 441 10.61 -22.37 2.96
N VAL A 442 11.13 -22.17 1.75
CA VAL A 442 11.43 -20.85 1.20
C VAL A 442 10.82 -20.72 -0.19
N LEU A 443 10.18 -19.60 -0.44
CA LEU A 443 9.80 -19.12 -1.75
C LEU A 443 10.63 -17.88 -2.08
N ARG A 444 11.25 -17.86 -3.26
CA ARG A 444 11.99 -16.72 -3.79
C ARG A 444 11.55 -16.41 -5.21
N LEU A 445 11.36 -15.12 -5.51
CA LEU A 445 11.11 -14.58 -6.83
C LEU A 445 12.16 -13.49 -7.09
N ASP A 446 13.01 -13.70 -8.10
CA ASP A 446 14.01 -12.72 -8.54
C ASP A 446 13.52 -12.07 -9.84
N TYR A 447 13.29 -10.75 -9.86
CA TYR A 447 12.94 -10.04 -11.10
C TYR A 447 14.11 -10.08 -12.09
N THR A 448 13.81 -10.28 -13.37
CA THR A 448 14.80 -10.30 -14.45
C THR A 448 14.17 -10.00 -15.80
N ASP A 449 14.86 -9.21 -16.61
CA ASP A 449 14.55 -8.88 -18.01
C ASP A 449 15.33 -9.72 -19.03
N ARG A 450 16.23 -10.58 -18.53
CA ARG A 450 17.25 -11.27 -19.35
C ARG A 450 16.76 -12.48 -20.12
N PHE A 451 15.51 -12.91 -19.92
CA PHE A 451 15.00 -14.11 -20.59
C PHE A 451 14.39 -13.78 -21.95
N THR A 452 14.48 -14.74 -22.88
CA THR A 452 13.90 -14.64 -24.23
C THR A 452 12.38 -14.44 -24.21
N VAL A 453 11.73 -14.75 -23.09
CA VAL A 453 10.28 -14.63 -22.90
C VAL A 453 9.83 -13.26 -22.40
N GLY A 454 10.79 -12.33 -22.23
CA GLY A 454 10.56 -10.99 -21.70
C GLY A 454 10.77 -10.89 -20.19
N PRO A 455 10.47 -9.73 -19.60
CA PRO A 455 10.64 -9.49 -18.17
C PRO A 455 9.67 -10.31 -17.33
N GLY A 456 10.14 -10.76 -16.18
CA GLY A 456 9.35 -11.53 -15.23
C GLY A 456 10.14 -11.94 -13.98
N TYR A 457 9.54 -12.80 -13.17
CA TYR A 457 10.16 -13.31 -11.96
C TYR A 457 10.66 -14.74 -12.13
N LEU A 458 11.95 -14.95 -11.87
CA LEU A 458 12.52 -16.28 -11.71
C LEU A 458 12.10 -16.86 -10.35
N VAL A 459 11.30 -17.92 -10.39
CA VAL A 459 10.78 -18.61 -9.21
C VAL A 459 11.74 -19.70 -8.76
N SER A 460 12.13 -19.63 -7.48
CA SER A 460 12.87 -20.66 -6.77
C SER A 460 12.10 -21.05 -5.51
N ILE A 461 11.85 -22.35 -5.33
CA ILE A 461 11.10 -22.86 -4.19
C ILE A 461 11.70 -24.17 -3.68
N PHE A 462 11.82 -24.28 -2.36
CA PHE A 462 12.15 -25.53 -1.69
C PHE A 462 11.40 -25.66 -0.36
N ILE A 463 11.06 -26.88 -0.01
CA ILE A 463 10.31 -27.23 1.20
C ILE A 463 11.25 -28.02 2.13
N ALA A 464 11.04 -27.86 3.43
CA ALA A 464 11.69 -28.67 4.45
C ALA A 464 11.42 -30.17 4.19
N PRO A 465 12.44 -31.05 4.17
CA PRO A 465 12.24 -32.48 3.86
C PRO A 465 11.16 -33.16 4.71
N GLU A 466 11.08 -32.80 5.99
CA GLU A 466 10.10 -33.27 6.98
C GLU A 466 8.66 -32.81 6.70
N LYS A 467 8.45 -31.87 5.78
CA LYS A 467 7.15 -31.31 5.39
C LYS A 467 6.74 -31.66 3.95
N TYR A 468 7.43 -32.61 3.30
CA TYR A 468 7.09 -33.06 1.96
C TYR A 468 5.70 -33.72 1.88
N ARG A 469 5.13 -33.70 0.66
CA ARG A 469 3.82 -34.31 0.32
C ARG A 469 2.59 -33.69 1.02
N LEU A 470 2.75 -32.56 1.71
CA LEU A 470 1.65 -31.80 2.31
C LEU A 470 1.05 -30.72 1.38
N GLY A 471 1.49 -30.64 0.13
CA GLY A 471 1.00 -29.65 -0.84
C GLY A 471 1.53 -28.22 -0.64
N LEU A 472 2.45 -27.99 0.30
CA LEU A 472 2.93 -26.66 0.69
C LEU A 472 3.49 -25.84 -0.47
N ALA A 473 4.32 -26.47 -1.32
CA ALA A 473 4.93 -25.79 -2.45
C ALA A 473 3.89 -25.28 -3.46
N ARG A 474 2.82 -26.04 -3.70
CA ARG A 474 1.74 -25.64 -4.61
C ARG A 474 0.96 -24.47 -4.04
N ALA A 475 0.60 -24.53 -2.76
CA ALA A 475 -0.07 -23.42 -2.07
C ALA A 475 0.78 -22.14 -2.09
N ALA A 476 2.09 -22.24 -1.83
CA ALA A 476 3.01 -21.11 -1.91
C ALA A 476 3.12 -20.54 -3.34
N LEU A 477 3.12 -21.38 -4.39
CA LEU A 477 3.08 -20.91 -5.78
C LEU A 477 1.78 -20.18 -6.12
N ILE A 478 0.63 -20.64 -5.61
CA ILE A 478 -0.66 -19.95 -5.79
C ILE A 478 -0.63 -18.57 -5.13
N ILE A 479 -0.09 -18.48 -3.90
CA ILE A 479 0.09 -17.18 -3.23
C ILE A 479 1.01 -16.28 -4.07
N ALA A 480 2.12 -16.81 -4.59
CA ALA A 480 3.03 -16.04 -5.44
C ALA A 480 2.32 -15.51 -6.69
N GLN A 481 1.55 -16.36 -7.37
CA GLN A 481 0.79 -16.01 -8.57
C GLN A 481 -0.24 -14.93 -8.29
N ARG A 482 -0.89 -14.94 -7.12
CA ARG A 482 -1.81 -13.86 -6.72
C ARG A 482 -1.06 -12.57 -6.39
N LEU A 483 0.07 -12.64 -5.67
CA LEU A 483 0.87 -11.47 -5.32
C LEU A 483 1.51 -10.79 -6.54
N PHE A 484 1.83 -11.55 -7.58
CA PHE A 484 2.50 -11.08 -8.80
C PHE A 484 1.67 -11.41 -10.04
N ALA A 485 0.34 -11.25 -9.93
CA ALA A 485 -0.62 -11.66 -10.94
C ALA A 485 -0.51 -10.91 -12.28
N ASP A 486 0.25 -9.83 -12.37
CA ASP A 486 0.48 -9.11 -13.63
C ASP A 486 1.81 -9.46 -14.29
N ASP A 487 2.61 -10.32 -13.64
CA ASP A 487 3.99 -10.61 -14.04
C ASP A 487 4.14 -12.04 -14.57
N VAL A 488 5.05 -12.23 -15.52
CA VAL A 488 5.40 -13.56 -16.01
C VAL A 488 6.24 -14.27 -14.95
N HIS A 489 5.90 -15.51 -14.63
CA HIS A 489 6.69 -16.34 -13.71
C HIS A 489 7.45 -17.39 -14.49
N ILE A 490 8.74 -17.50 -14.20
CA ILE A 490 9.68 -18.33 -14.95
C ILE A 490 10.34 -19.29 -13.98
N ALA A 491 10.37 -20.58 -14.31
CA ALA A 491 11.03 -21.61 -13.53
C ALA A 491 12.03 -22.39 -14.39
N GLN A 492 13.26 -22.48 -13.89
CA GLN A 492 14.31 -23.33 -14.44
C GLN A 492 14.36 -24.61 -13.63
N ILE A 493 13.96 -25.73 -14.25
CA ILE A 493 13.81 -27.01 -13.56
C ILE A 493 14.76 -28.02 -14.19
N HIS A 494 15.55 -28.70 -13.37
CA HIS A 494 16.42 -29.78 -13.84
C HIS A 494 15.58 -30.93 -14.44
N ASN A 495 15.95 -31.43 -15.62
CA ASN A 495 15.16 -32.43 -16.37
C ASN A 495 14.89 -33.72 -15.58
N ASN A 496 15.78 -34.09 -14.67
CA ASN A 496 15.62 -35.27 -13.81
C ASN A 496 14.82 -35.01 -12.52
N ASN A 497 14.44 -33.76 -12.22
CA ASN A 497 13.65 -33.42 -11.05
C ASN A 497 12.15 -33.59 -11.32
N ILE A 498 11.72 -34.86 -11.40
CA ILE A 498 10.33 -35.25 -11.71
C ILE A 498 9.32 -34.61 -10.75
N ALA A 499 9.68 -34.46 -9.47
CA ALA A 499 8.80 -33.86 -8.47
C ALA A 499 8.52 -32.38 -8.75
N SER A 500 9.56 -31.58 -9.03
CA SER A 500 9.40 -30.18 -9.39
C SER A 500 8.71 -30.01 -10.74
N LEU A 501 9.04 -30.84 -11.74
CA LEU A 501 8.35 -30.81 -13.04
C LEU A 501 6.84 -31.03 -12.88
N ALA A 502 6.44 -32.01 -12.05
CA ALA A 502 5.04 -32.27 -11.76
C ALA A 502 4.38 -31.14 -10.94
N LEU A 503 5.10 -30.55 -9.98
CA LEU A 503 4.63 -29.41 -9.20
C LEU A 503 4.29 -28.22 -10.10
N PHE A 504 5.24 -27.74 -10.89
CA PHE A 504 5.07 -26.55 -11.71
C PHE A 504 3.98 -26.76 -12.78
N LYS A 505 3.91 -27.93 -13.43
CA LYS A 505 2.82 -28.27 -14.35
C LYS A 505 1.44 -28.21 -13.67
N ARG A 506 1.29 -28.79 -12.47
CA ARG A 506 0.02 -28.73 -11.70
C ARG A 506 -0.31 -27.34 -11.14
N SER A 507 0.65 -26.43 -11.14
CA SER A 507 0.48 -25.01 -10.81
C SER A 507 0.26 -24.13 -12.05
N GLY A 508 0.00 -24.73 -13.22
CA GLY A 508 -0.34 -24.00 -14.44
C GLY A 508 0.86 -23.51 -15.27
N TYR A 509 2.09 -23.93 -14.95
CA TYR A 509 3.25 -23.58 -15.77
C TYR A 509 3.33 -24.49 -16.99
N VAL A 510 3.60 -23.89 -18.15
CA VAL A 510 3.76 -24.58 -19.44
C VAL A 510 5.23 -24.58 -19.84
N CYS A 511 5.73 -25.71 -20.35
CA CYS A 511 7.09 -25.82 -20.85
C CYS A 511 7.21 -25.12 -22.21
N GLU A 512 8.10 -24.13 -22.32
CA GLU A 512 8.45 -23.51 -23.59
C GLU A 512 9.52 -24.35 -24.30
N ALA A 513 9.13 -24.97 -25.42
CA ALA A 513 9.95 -25.96 -26.11
C ALA A 513 11.34 -25.46 -26.57
N ARG A 514 11.48 -24.16 -26.87
CA ARG A 514 12.74 -23.57 -27.35
C ARG A 514 13.77 -23.35 -26.24
N SER A 515 13.31 -22.94 -25.06
CA SER A 515 14.19 -22.56 -23.94
C SER A 515 14.27 -23.64 -22.86
N GLY A 516 13.33 -24.58 -22.83
CA GLY A 516 13.17 -25.55 -21.75
C GLY A 516 12.66 -24.93 -20.43
N LEU A 517 12.27 -23.66 -20.46
CA LEU A 517 11.75 -22.94 -19.30
C LEU A 517 10.29 -23.30 -19.04
N TYR A 518 9.91 -23.33 -17.76
CA TYR A 518 8.53 -23.46 -17.36
C TYR A 518 7.97 -22.07 -17.08
N ILE A 519 6.89 -21.71 -17.77
CA ILE A 519 6.35 -20.35 -17.76
C ILE A 519 4.90 -20.38 -17.32
N TRP A 520 4.59 -19.58 -16.30
CA TRP A 520 3.23 -19.20 -15.99
C TRP A 520 3.02 -17.76 -16.45
N LYS A 521 1.92 -17.53 -17.14
CA LYS A 521 1.49 -16.22 -17.60
C LYS A 521 0.12 -15.93 -16.96
N PRO A 522 -0.14 -14.67 -16.57
CA PRO A 522 -1.43 -14.20 -16.09
C PRO A 522 -2.61 -14.58 -16.98
#